data_AF-A0A2D2Q0N1-F1
#
_entry.id   AF-A0A2D2Q0N1-F1
#
_cell.length_a   1.000
_cell.length_b   1.000
_cell.length_c   1.000
_cell.angle_alpha   90.00
_cell.angle_beta   90.00
_cell.angle_gamma   90.00
#
_symmetry.space_group_name_H-M   'P 1'
#
loop_
_entity.id
_entity.type
_entity.pdbx_description
1 polymer ?
#
loop_
_entity_poly.entity_id
_entity_poly.type
_entity_poly.pdbx_seq_one_letter_code
_entity_poly.pdbx_strand_id
1 'polypeptide(L)'
;MTNPHASPDPDPPPIEGLDVKVVFIYYFAWVTAITAFTTSHVFHWSLLSPFPYRWGLAVGTVAGVVAAYWNHTTMLALPLANPRQLPRQLQVWLTEHGYALADANENMQIYRPRFWHTWLHGTIVVESLSDRLRLYSRSGTIKQLRQDLAKVLEEDQQ
;
A
#
# COMPACT_ATOMS: atom_id res chain seq x y z
N MET A 1 -9.68 17.86 -43.54
CA MET A 1 -10.75 17.17 -42.80
C MET A 1 -10.23 16.92 -41.40
N THR A 2 -10.59 17.80 -40.47
CA THR A 2 -10.21 17.75 -39.05
C THR A 2 -11.12 16.78 -38.33
N ASN A 3 -10.58 15.67 -37.80
CA ASN A 3 -11.35 14.76 -36.94
C ASN A 3 -11.73 15.51 -35.65
N PRO A 4 -13.01 15.80 -35.40
CA PRO A 4 -13.45 16.39 -34.15
C PRO A 4 -13.69 15.29 -33.12
N HIS A 5 -13.14 15.47 -31.93
CA HIS A 5 -13.42 14.69 -30.72
C HIS A 5 -13.13 13.18 -30.80
N ALA A 6 -11.84 12.83 -30.65
CA ALA A 6 -11.53 11.61 -29.89
C ALA A 6 -12.02 11.89 -28.46
N SER A 7 -13.15 11.28 -28.07
CA SER A 7 -13.51 11.16 -26.66
C SER A 7 -12.30 10.61 -25.91
N PRO A 8 -11.92 11.18 -24.74
CA PRO A 8 -10.85 10.59 -23.95
C PRO A 8 -11.18 9.13 -23.72
N ASP A 9 -10.25 8.25 -24.08
CA ASP A 9 -10.35 6.81 -23.91
C ASP A 9 -10.79 6.55 -22.46
N PRO A 10 -11.86 5.77 -22.20
CA PRO A 10 -12.31 5.52 -20.85
C PRO A 10 -11.16 5.01 -20.00
N ASP A 11 -10.88 5.72 -18.91
CA ASP A 11 -9.86 5.36 -17.94
C ASP A 11 -9.91 3.86 -17.63
N PRO A 12 -8.77 3.14 -17.68
CA PRO A 12 -8.74 1.75 -17.27
C PRO A 12 -9.27 1.61 -15.84
N PRO A 13 -9.98 0.50 -15.54
CA PRO A 13 -10.51 0.26 -14.21
C PRO A 13 -9.35 0.26 -13.20
N PRO A 14 -9.55 0.81 -11.98
CA PRO A 14 -8.52 0.80 -10.95
C PRO A 14 -8.06 -0.63 -10.67
N ILE A 15 -6.76 -0.80 -10.41
CA ILE A 15 -6.23 -2.10 -9.98
C ILE A 15 -6.91 -2.49 -8.66
N GLU A 16 -7.59 -3.64 -8.65
CA GLU A 16 -8.15 -4.22 -7.44
C GLU A 16 -7.01 -4.69 -6.53
N GLY A 17 -6.78 -3.92 -5.48
CA GLY A 17 -5.81 -4.24 -4.45
C GLY A 17 -6.39 -5.09 -3.32
N LEU A 18 -5.57 -5.39 -2.31
CA LEU A 18 -6.02 -6.19 -1.18
C LEU A 18 -6.95 -5.38 -0.28
N ASP A 19 -8.22 -5.82 -0.19
CA ASP A 19 -9.25 -5.14 0.60
C ASP A 19 -8.97 -5.22 2.11
N VAL A 20 -9.39 -4.17 2.82
CA VAL A 20 -9.29 -4.02 4.27
C VAL A 20 -9.86 -5.25 5.00
N LYS A 21 -10.99 -5.79 4.52
CA LYS A 21 -11.62 -6.98 5.13
C LYS A 21 -10.74 -8.21 5.01
N VAL A 22 -10.12 -8.42 3.85
CA VAL A 22 -9.24 -9.56 3.60
C VAL A 22 -8.01 -9.47 4.49
N VAL A 23 -7.40 -8.28 4.59
CA VAL A 23 -6.26 -8.04 5.48
C VAL A 23 -6.66 -8.28 6.94
N PHE A 24 -7.80 -7.73 7.38
CA PHE A 24 -8.30 -7.93 8.74
C PHE A 24 -8.43 -9.41 9.08
N ILE A 25 -9.18 -10.17 8.26
CA ILE A 25 -9.44 -11.59 8.50
C ILE A 25 -8.14 -12.39 8.54
N TYR A 26 -7.22 -12.12 7.62
CA TYR A 26 -5.92 -12.79 7.56
C TYR A 26 -5.13 -12.60 8.86
N TYR A 27 -4.92 -11.35 9.29
CA TYR A 27 -4.13 -11.06 10.48
C TYR A 27 -4.85 -11.45 11.77
N PHE A 28 -6.17 -11.25 11.84
CA PHE A 28 -7.01 -11.68 12.95
C PHE A 28 -6.87 -13.19 13.19
N ALA A 29 -7.11 -14.00 12.16
CA ALA A 29 -7.11 -15.46 12.29
C ALA A 29 -5.74 -15.99 12.72
N TRP A 30 -4.66 -15.53 12.08
CA TRP A 30 -3.31 -15.96 12.40
C TRP A 30 -2.87 -15.54 13.80
N VAL A 31 -3.08 -14.28 14.19
CA VAL A 31 -2.68 -13.80 15.51
C VAL A 31 -3.52 -14.44 16.61
N THR A 32 -4.81 -14.67 16.37
CA THR A 32 -5.67 -15.42 17.30
C THR A 32 -5.16 -16.84 17.51
N ALA A 33 -4.87 -17.57 16.42
CA ALA A 33 -4.36 -18.94 16.50
C ALA A 33 -3.00 -19.00 17.24
N ILE A 34 -2.06 -18.13 16.86
CA ILE A 34 -0.73 -18.07 17.49
C ILE A 34 -0.86 -17.74 18.98
N THR A 35 -1.66 -16.72 19.33
CA THR A 35 -1.83 -16.30 20.73
C THR A 35 -2.52 -17.37 21.56
N ALA A 36 -3.54 -18.05 21.03
CA ALA A 36 -4.19 -19.17 21.71
C ALA A 36 -3.18 -20.32 21.95
N PHE A 37 -2.37 -20.65 20.95
CA PHE A 37 -1.33 -21.67 21.09
C PHE A 37 -0.27 -21.28 22.13
N THR A 38 0.26 -20.05 22.05
CA THR A 38 1.27 -19.54 22.98
C THR A 38 0.75 -19.46 24.41
N THR A 39 -0.47 -18.95 24.62
CA THR A 39 -1.06 -18.87 25.98
C THR A 39 -1.36 -20.25 26.55
N SER A 40 -1.83 -21.19 25.73
CA SER A 40 -1.98 -22.60 26.14
C SER A 40 -0.65 -23.18 26.62
N HIS A 41 0.43 -22.96 25.86
CA HIS A 41 1.74 -23.50 26.20
C HIS A 41 2.35 -22.82 27.44
N VAL A 42 2.24 -21.50 27.57
CA VAL A 42 2.85 -20.71 28.66
C VAL A 42 2.12 -20.91 29.98
N PHE A 43 0.79 -20.92 29.96
CA PHE A 43 -0.02 -21.05 31.17
C PHE A 43 -0.45 -22.50 31.46
N HIS A 44 0.02 -23.45 30.64
CA HIS A 44 -0.38 -24.86 30.68
C HIS A 44 -1.90 -25.06 30.62
N TRP A 45 -2.61 -24.14 30.00
CA TRP A 45 -4.05 -24.26 29.78
C TRP A 45 -4.31 -25.21 28.62
N SER A 46 -5.31 -26.09 28.79
CA SER A 46 -5.77 -26.93 27.68
C SER A 46 -6.29 -26.06 26.54
N LEU A 47 -5.98 -26.43 25.29
CA LEU A 47 -6.61 -25.85 24.11
C LEU A 47 -8.12 -26.15 24.04
N LEU A 48 -8.64 -27.10 24.82
CA LEU A 48 -10.08 -27.31 24.96
C LEU A 48 -10.73 -26.29 25.90
N SER A 49 -9.93 -25.52 26.64
CA SER A 49 -10.41 -24.47 27.53
C SER A 49 -10.74 -23.20 26.74
N PRO A 50 -11.73 -22.40 27.17
CA PRO A 50 -12.03 -21.12 26.53
C PRO A 50 -10.97 -20.03 26.78
N PHE A 51 -10.11 -20.17 27.80
CA PHE A 51 -9.17 -19.10 28.19
C PHE A 51 -8.15 -18.71 27.10
N PRO A 52 -7.45 -19.64 26.42
CA PRO A 52 -6.52 -19.30 25.35
C PRO A 52 -7.20 -18.57 24.18
N TYR A 53 -8.42 -18.96 23.82
CA TYR A 53 -9.16 -18.33 22.74
C TYR A 53 -9.66 -16.93 23.09
N ARG A 54 -10.05 -16.67 24.35
CA ARG A 54 -10.43 -15.32 24.78
C ARG A 54 -9.28 -14.33 24.59
N TRP A 55 -8.06 -14.72 24.98
CA TRP A 55 -6.86 -13.93 24.74
C TRP A 55 -6.53 -13.84 23.26
N GLY A 56 -6.60 -14.96 22.53
CA GLY A 56 -6.38 -14.98 21.10
C GLY A 56 -7.31 -14.04 20.33
N LEU A 57 -8.61 -14.02 20.67
CA LEU A 57 -9.60 -13.14 20.04
C LEU A 57 -9.31 -11.67 20.37
N ALA A 58 -8.98 -11.35 21.62
CA ALA A 58 -8.66 -9.98 22.02
C ALA A 58 -7.42 -9.44 21.29
N VAL A 59 -6.31 -10.19 21.33
CA VAL A 59 -5.06 -9.80 20.67
C VAL A 59 -5.21 -9.81 19.15
N GLY A 60 -5.87 -10.83 18.60
CA GLY A 60 -6.13 -10.94 17.16
C GLY A 60 -7.01 -9.82 16.64
N THR A 61 -8.00 -9.35 17.40
CA THR A 61 -8.83 -8.20 16.99
C THR A 61 -7.99 -6.94 16.89
N VAL A 62 -7.19 -6.63 17.93
CA VAL A 62 -6.31 -5.46 17.94
C VAL A 62 -5.30 -5.52 16.79
N ALA A 63 -4.60 -6.64 16.65
CA ALA A 63 -3.62 -6.83 15.59
C ALA A 63 -4.24 -6.78 14.20
N GLY A 64 -5.41 -7.40 14.02
CA GLY A 64 -6.17 -7.39 12.77
C GLY A 64 -6.58 -5.97 12.36
N VAL A 65 -7.09 -5.15 13.29
CA VAL A 65 -7.44 -3.75 13.02
C VAL A 65 -6.20 -2.93 12.63
N VAL A 66 -5.12 -3.04 13.40
CA VAL A 66 -3.87 -2.31 13.12
C VAL A 66 -3.31 -2.72 11.76
N ALA A 67 -3.25 -4.01 11.48
CA ALA A 67 -2.75 -4.53 10.21
C ALA A 67 -3.64 -4.11 9.03
N ALA A 68 -4.96 -4.20 9.17
CA ALA A 68 -5.91 -3.77 8.13
C ALA A 68 -5.78 -2.26 7.84
N TYR A 69 -5.55 -1.45 8.86
CA TYR A 69 -5.34 -0.01 8.70
C TYR A 69 -4.05 0.31 7.91
N TRP A 70 -2.97 -0.46 8.09
CA TRP A 70 -1.66 -0.18 7.47
C TRP A 70 -1.31 -0.98 6.21
N ASN A 71 -1.85 -2.18 6.03
CA ASN A 71 -1.44 -3.11 4.97
C ASN A 71 -2.45 -3.25 3.81
N HIS A 72 -3.61 -2.59 3.86
CA HIS A 72 -4.50 -2.59 2.69
C HIS A 72 -3.89 -1.79 1.54
N THR A 73 -4.24 -2.19 0.31
CA THR A 73 -3.83 -1.46 -0.88
C THR A 73 -4.69 -0.21 -1.05
N THR A 74 -4.06 0.91 -1.37
CA THR A 74 -4.77 2.15 -1.69
C THR A 74 -4.19 2.78 -2.95
N MET A 75 -4.98 3.65 -3.57
CA MET A 75 -4.63 4.38 -4.78
C MET A 75 -4.51 5.87 -4.47
N LEU A 76 -3.44 6.49 -4.97
CA LEU A 76 -3.24 7.93 -4.98
C LEU A 76 -3.25 8.41 -6.43
N ALA A 77 -4.25 9.22 -6.77
CA ALA A 77 -4.28 9.92 -8.05
C ALA A 77 -3.65 11.31 -7.86
N LEU A 78 -2.61 11.60 -8.64
CA LEU A 78 -1.97 12.91 -8.69
C LEU A 78 -2.25 13.55 -10.06
N PRO A 79 -2.78 14.78 -10.10
CA PRO A 79 -2.92 15.50 -11.37
C PRO A 79 -1.53 15.83 -11.94
N LEU A 80 -1.32 15.66 -13.25
CA LEU A 80 -0.11 16.15 -13.93
C LEU A 80 -0.21 17.67 -14.14
N ALA A 81 -0.26 18.45 -13.06
CA ALA A 81 -0.22 19.91 -13.14
C ALA A 81 1.11 20.40 -13.74
N ASN A 82 2.21 19.68 -13.46
CA ASN A 82 3.52 19.95 -14.05
C ASN A 82 4.18 18.65 -14.56
N PRO A 83 4.07 18.33 -15.85
CA PRO A 83 4.37 16.99 -16.39
C PRO A 83 5.84 16.59 -16.32
N ARG A 84 6.76 17.52 -16.01
CA ARG A 84 8.20 17.23 -15.90
C ARG A 84 8.72 17.15 -14.47
N GLN A 85 8.11 17.88 -13.53
CA GLN A 85 8.58 17.92 -12.14
C GLN A 85 8.11 16.72 -11.33
N LEU A 86 6.82 16.36 -11.47
CA LEU A 86 6.21 15.31 -10.67
C LEU A 86 6.84 13.92 -10.89
N PRO A 87 7.13 13.47 -12.13
CA PRO A 87 7.84 12.21 -12.34
C PRO A 87 9.25 12.21 -11.76
N ARG A 88 9.95 13.36 -11.78
CA ARG A 88 11.31 13.49 -11.26
C ARG A 88 11.34 13.43 -9.74
N GLN A 89 10.46 14.18 -9.06
CA GLN A 89 10.36 14.16 -7.60
C GLN A 89 9.96 12.77 -7.09
N LEU A 90 9.01 12.12 -7.76
CA LEU A 90 8.64 10.74 -7.45
C LEU A 90 9.83 9.79 -7.62
N GLN A 91 10.59 9.94 -8.71
CA GLN A 91 11.76 9.10 -8.96
C GLN A 91 12.85 9.30 -7.89
N VAL A 92 13.12 10.55 -7.49
CA VAL A 92 14.04 10.89 -6.39
C VAL A 92 13.59 10.20 -5.10
N TRP A 93 12.32 10.40 -4.71
CA TRP A 93 11.76 9.79 -3.50
C TRP A 93 11.89 8.27 -3.52
N LEU A 94 11.56 7.63 -4.65
CA LEU A 94 11.68 6.17 -4.82
C LEU A 94 13.13 5.71 -4.62
N THR A 95 14.10 6.38 -5.23
CA THR A 95 15.52 6.03 -5.06
C THR A 95 16.03 6.24 -3.63
N GLU A 96 15.66 7.35 -2.98
CA GLU A 96 16.03 7.63 -1.58
C GLU A 96 15.44 6.61 -0.61
N HIS A 97 14.24 6.13 -0.88
CA HIS A 97 13.57 5.10 -0.09
C HIS A 97 13.98 3.66 -0.48
N GLY A 98 14.99 3.51 -1.35
CA GLY A 98 15.58 2.21 -1.68
C GLY A 98 14.73 1.33 -2.61
N TYR A 99 13.80 1.95 -3.35
CA TYR A 99 13.08 1.27 -4.43
C TYR A 99 13.93 1.18 -5.69
N ALA A 100 13.82 0.05 -6.38
CA ALA A 100 14.37 -0.18 -7.69
C ALA A 100 13.25 -0.49 -8.68
N LEU A 101 13.41 -0.05 -9.92
CA LEU A 101 12.53 -0.45 -11.02
C LEU A 101 12.68 -1.96 -11.23
N ALA A 102 11.59 -2.70 -11.05
CA ALA A 102 11.57 -4.15 -11.23
C ALA A 102 10.98 -4.53 -12.59
N ASP A 103 9.99 -3.79 -13.06
CA ASP A 103 9.32 -4.03 -14.33
C ASP A 103 8.78 -2.72 -14.90
N ALA A 104 8.71 -2.62 -16.23
CA ALA A 104 8.17 -1.47 -16.94
C ALA A 104 7.49 -1.89 -18.24
N ASN A 105 6.27 -1.41 -18.42
CA ASN A 105 5.45 -1.54 -19.62
C ASN A 105 4.99 -0.13 -20.07
N GLU A 106 4.34 -0.01 -21.23
CA GLU A 106 4.05 1.26 -21.91
C GLU A 106 3.42 2.32 -21.00
N ASN A 107 2.45 1.94 -20.15
CA ASN A 107 1.77 2.86 -19.24
C ASN A 107 1.96 2.51 -17.75
N MET A 108 2.76 1.50 -17.42
CA MET A 108 2.87 0.97 -16.07
C MET A 108 4.33 0.71 -15.67
N GLN A 109 4.73 1.18 -14.49
CA GLN A 109 6.05 0.95 -13.92
C GLN A 109 5.90 0.33 -12.53
N ILE A 110 6.63 -0.75 -12.26
CA ILE A 110 6.58 -1.48 -11.00
C ILE A 110 7.90 -1.29 -10.27
N TYR A 111 7.82 -0.68 -9.08
CA TYR A 111 8.95 -0.43 -8.21
C TYR A 111 8.91 -1.35 -7.00
N ARG A 112 10.01 -2.07 -6.77
CA ARG A 112 10.16 -2.96 -5.62
C ARG A 112 11.25 -2.45 -4.67
N PRO A 113 11.03 -2.49 -3.36
CA PRO A 113 12.07 -2.18 -2.38
C PRO A 113 13.17 -3.26 -2.44
N ARG A 114 14.43 -2.87 -2.18
CA ARG A 114 15.54 -3.83 -2.02
C ARG A 114 15.25 -4.86 -0.91
N PHE A 115 15.76 -6.08 -1.07
CA PHE A 115 15.40 -7.33 -0.37
C PHE A 115 15.15 -7.22 1.16
N TRP A 116 15.88 -6.35 1.88
CA TRP A 116 15.72 -6.16 3.32
C TRP A 116 14.57 -5.21 3.70
N HIS A 117 14.20 -4.29 2.82
CA HIS A 117 13.12 -3.32 3.01
C HIS A 117 11.74 -3.87 2.57
N THR A 118 11.71 -5.02 1.88
CA THR A 118 10.49 -5.63 1.33
C THR A 118 9.46 -6.07 2.38
N TRP A 119 9.88 -6.32 3.61
CA TRP A 119 8.97 -6.67 4.70
C TRP A 119 8.14 -5.46 5.16
N LEU A 120 8.79 -4.31 5.27
CA LEU A 120 8.18 -3.06 5.76
C LEU A 120 7.48 -2.29 4.64
N HIS A 121 8.08 -2.30 3.45
CA HIS A 121 7.63 -1.51 2.31
C HIS A 121 6.96 -2.39 1.25
N GLY A 122 5.77 -1.96 0.80
CA GLY A 122 5.04 -2.62 -0.27
C GLY A 122 5.63 -2.32 -1.65
N THR A 123 5.25 -3.10 -2.66
CA THR A 123 5.53 -2.72 -4.06
C THR A 123 4.76 -1.43 -4.39
N ILE A 124 5.36 -0.54 -5.16
CA ILE A 124 4.69 0.65 -5.70
C ILE A 124 4.49 0.42 -7.19
N VAL A 125 3.23 0.50 -7.62
CA VAL A 125 2.86 0.46 -9.03
C VAL A 125 2.49 1.87 -9.45
N VAL A 126 3.13 2.36 -10.50
CA VAL A 126 2.88 3.68 -11.08
C VAL A 126 2.24 3.46 -12.43
N GLU A 127 1.05 4.02 -12.62
CA GLU A 127 0.30 4.01 -13.86
C GLU A 127 0.23 5.44 -14.39
N SER A 128 0.76 5.67 -15.59
CA SER A 128 0.78 6.97 -16.25
C SER A 128 -0.41 7.07 -17.20
N LEU A 129 -1.35 7.97 -16.92
CA LEU A 129 -2.43 8.33 -17.83
C LEU A 129 -2.14 9.69 -18.49
N SER A 130 -3.00 10.08 -19.44
CA SER A 130 -2.83 11.30 -20.24
C SER A 130 -2.84 12.58 -19.40
N ASP A 131 -3.62 12.62 -18.31
CA ASP A 131 -3.85 13.81 -17.49
C ASP A 131 -3.46 13.64 -16.00
N ARG A 132 -3.23 12.40 -15.55
CA ARG A 132 -2.98 12.05 -14.15
C ARG A 132 -2.06 10.86 -14.00
N LEU A 133 -1.41 10.77 -12.85
CA LEU A 133 -0.59 9.64 -12.45
C LEU A 133 -1.32 8.90 -11.34
N ARG A 134 -1.54 7.58 -11.49
CA ARG A 134 -2.11 6.74 -10.44
C ARG A 134 -1.00 5.93 -9.80
N LEU A 135 -0.88 6.02 -8.49
CA LEU A 135 0.04 5.19 -7.72
C LEU A 135 -0.75 4.21 -6.86
N TYR A 136 -0.34 2.96 -6.88
CA TYR A 136 -0.91 1.90 -6.06
C TYR A 136 0.16 1.34 -5.14
N SER A 137 -0.11 1.31 -3.84
CA SER A 137 0.75 0.65 -2.85
C SER A 137 0.00 0.41 -1.54
N ARG A 138 0.71 -0.03 -0.50
CA ARG A 138 0.17 -0.14 0.87
C ARG A 138 -0.22 1.25 1.39
N SER A 139 -1.28 1.32 2.19
CA SER A 139 -1.80 2.57 2.73
C SER A 139 -0.78 3.39 3.51
N GLY A 140 0.07 2.74 4.30
CA GLY A 140 1.16 3.41 5.03
C GLY A 140 2.15 4.09 4.09
N THR A 141 2.58 3.38 3.04
CA THR A 141 3.51 3.90 2.02
C THR A 141 2.91 5.07 1.25
N ILE A 142 1.64 4.97 0.83
CA ILE A 142 0.96 6.06 0.11
C ILE A 142 0.77 7.29 1.00
N LYS A 143 0.45 7.12 2.29
CA LYS A 143 0.32 8.24 3.24
C LYS A 143 1.64 8.99 3.39
N GLN A 144 2.75 8.26 3.55
CA GLN A 144 4.08 8.85 3.64
C GLN A 144 4.45 9.59 2.35
N LEU A 145 4.31 8.92 1.20
CA LEU A 145 4.59 9.54 -0.11
C LEU A 145 3.78 10.83 -0.31
N ARG A 146 2.49 10.83 0.03
CA ARG A 146 1.64 12.02 -0.09
C ARG A 146 2.14 13.18 0.78
N GLN A 147 2.59 12.89 2.00
CA GLN A 147 3.11 13.92 2.91
C GLN A 147 4.44 14.49 2.40
N ASP A 148 5.33 13.63 1.89
CA ASP A 148 6.64 14.06 1.41
C ASP A 148 6.52 14.86 0.10
N LEU A 149 5.68 14.41 -0.84
CA LEU A 149 5.41 15.16 -2.06
C LEU A 149 4.75 16.51 -1.79
N ALA A 150 3.84 16.60 -0.80
CA ALA A 150 3.21 17.86 -0.44
C ALA A 150 4.23 18.89 0.07
N LYS A 151 5.17 18.47 0.92
CA LYS A 151 6.25 19.35 1.42
C LYS A 151 7.14 19.87 0.30
N VAL A 152 7.54 18.99 -0.62
CA VAL A 152 8.43 19.36 -1.74
C VAL A 152 7.74 20.36 -2.69
N LEU A 153 6.43 20.20 -2.91
CA LEU A 153 5.65 21.14 -3.74
C LEU A 153 5.47 22.52 -3.08
N GLU A 154 5.46 22.59 -1.74
CA GLU A 154 5.40 23.87 -0.99
C GLU A 154 6.75 24.59 -0.99
N GLU A 155 7.86 23.86 -0.95
CA GLU A 155 9.23 24.43 -0.98
C GLU A 155 9.61 25.01 -2.35
N ASP A 156 9.16 24.42 -3.46
CA ASP A 156 9.42 24.91 -4.83
C ASP A 156 8.61 26.19 -5.18
N GLN A 157 7.67 26.62 -4.33
CA GLN A 157 6.87 27.85 -4.51
C GLN A 157 7.43 29.08 -3.75
N GLN A 158 8.49 28.92 -2.97
CA GLN A 158 9.19 29.99 -2.25
C GLN A 158 10.45 30.45 -2.98
#